data_AF-A0A4V2FM10-F1
#
_entry.id   AF-A0A4V2FM10-F1
#
_cell.length_a   1.000
_cell.length_b   1.000
_cell.length_c   1.000
_cell.angle_alpha   90.00
_cell.angle_beta   90.00
_cell.angle_gamma   90.00
#
_symmetry.space_group_name_H-M   'P 1'
#
loop_
_entity.id
_entity.type
_entity.pdbx_description
1 polymer ?
#
loop_
_entity_poly.entity_id
_entity_poly.type
_entity_poly.pdbx_seq_one_letter_code
_entity_poly.pdbx_strand_id
1 'polypeptide(L)'
;MQALPPPAYHCVQAADVKSGSSFLIVSGDPAQLSAFLTEAKKQPQWTVEADATAKGIRFARLRAGINIPYRSVGGLIYSAQTRHLAVAMTTDPLICENEEK
;
A
#
# COMPACT_ATOMS: atom_id res chain seq x y z
N MET A 1 -18.10 28.26 -7.18
CA MET A 1 -18.18 26.91 -6.58
C MET A 1 -17.20 26.89 -5.42
N GLN A 2 -17.67 26.84 -4.16
CA GLN A 2 -16.78 26.67 -3.01
C GLN A 2 -16.25 25.23 -3.05
N ALA A 3 -14.93 25.07 -3.13
CA ALA A 3 -14.30 23.78 -2.91
C ALA A 3 -14.57 23.41 -1.45
N LEU A 4 -15.31 22.31 -1.23
CA LEU A 4 -15.41 21.71 0.09
C LEU A 4 -13.98 21.52 0.62
N PRO A 5 -13.68 21.91 1.87
CA PRO A 5 -12.38 21.65 2.44
C PRO A 5 -12.10 20.14 2.31
N PRO A 6 -10.87 19.73 1.95
CA PRO A 6 -10.55 18.31 1.87
C PRO A 6 -10.95 17.66 3.20
N PRO A 7 -11.59 16.47 3.18
CA PRO A 7 -11.97 15.80 4.42
C PRO A 7 -10.74 15.71 5.31
N ALA A 8 -10.84 16.24 6.54
CA ALA A 8 -9.77 16.11 7.51
C ALA A 8 -9.55 14.60 7.69
N TYR A 9 -8.39 14.09 7.25
CA TYR A 9 -8.01 12.73 7.51
C TYR A 9 -7.80 12.61 9.03
N HIS A 10 -8.83 12.16 9.72
CA HIS A 10 -8.76 11.89 11.15
C HIS A 10 -7.99 10.58 11.31
N CYS A 11 -6.75 10.69 11.78
CA CYS A 11 -5.98 9.55 12.24
C CYS A 11 -6.75 8.80 13.34
N VAL A 12 -6.76 7.47 13.28
CA VAL A 12 -7.37 6.60 14.30
C VAL A 12 -6.31 5.74 14.99
N GLN A 13 -6.60 5.28 16.20
CA GLN A 13 -5.76 4.28 16.87
C GLN A 13 -6.01 2.90 16.28
N ALA A 14 -4.98 2.07 16.20
CA ALA A 14 -5.10 0.70 15.65
C ALA A 14 -6.18 -0.13 16.36
N ALA A 15 -6.33 0.05 17.67
CA ALA A 15 -7.32 -0.65 18.49
C ALA A 15 -8.79 -0.35 18.10
N ASP A 16 -9.04 0.81 17.49
CA ASP A 16 -10.39 1.24 17.10
C ASP A 16 -10.79 0.76 15.70
N VAL A 17 -9.85 0.17 14.94
CA VAL A 17 -10.08 -0.23 13.56
C VAL A 17 -10.69 -1.63 13.49
N LYS A 18 -12.02 -1.68 13.36
CA LYS A 18 -12.77 -2.94 13.19
C LYS A 18 -12.90 -3.37 11.73
N SER A 19 -12.77 -2.44 10.79
CA SER A 19 -12.85 -2.67 9.36
C SER A 19 -12.03 -1.62 8.62
N GLY A 20 -11.51 -1.98 7.45
CA GLY A 20 -10.69 -1.09 6.64
C GLY A 20 -9.91 -1.82 5.57
N SER A 21 -9.00 -1.11 4.93
CA SER A 21 -8.12 -1.63 3.91
C SER A 21 -6.68 -1.24 4.20
N SER A 22 -5.76 -2.16 3.91
CA SER A 22 -4.33 -1.90 3.87
C SER A 22 -3.92 -1.71 2.42
N PHE A 23 -3.10 -0.70 2.17
CA PHE A 23 -2.57 -0.40 0.85
C PHE A 23 -1.06 -0.49 0.83
N LEU A 24 -0.54 -1.12 -0.21
CA LEU A 24 0.89 -1.13 -0.51
C LEU A 24 1.08 -0.40 -1.84
N ILE A 25 1.78 0.72 -1.77
CA ILE A 25 2.06 1.59 -2.92
C ILE A 25 3.50 1.28 -3.35
N VAL A 26 3.68 0.90 -4.60
CA VAL A 26 4.98 0.52 -5.15
C VAL A 26 5.24 1.32 -6.42
N SER A 27 6.46 1.80 -6.58
CA SER A 27 6.86 2.54 -7.79
C SER A 27 8.32 2.33 -8.15
N GLY A 28 8.64 2.47 -9.43
CA GLY A 28 10.01 2.36 -9.91
C GLY A 28 10.09 1.91 -11.37
N ASP A 29 11.16 1.19 -11.68
CA ASP A 29 11.40 0.64 -13.00
C ASP A 29 10.23 -0.27 -13.46
N PRO A 30 9.68 -0.08 -14.68
CA PRO A 30 8.54 -0.85 -15.16
C PRO A 30 8.77 -2.36 -15.27
N ALA A 31 10.00 -2.81 -15.59
CA ALA A 31 10.31 -4.23 -15.70
C ALA A 31 10.37 -4.88 -14.31
N GLN A 32 11.03 -4.22 -13.35
CA GLN A 32 11.06 -4.66 -11.95
C GLN A 32 9.65 -4.70 -11.34
N LEU A 33 8.84 -3.68 -11.59
CA LEU A 33 7.47 -3.63 -11.08
C LEU A 33 6.58 -4.72 -11.70
N SER A 34 6.77 -5.05 -12.98
CA SER A 34 6.04 -6.17 -13.62
C SER A 34 6.37 -7.51 -12.96
N ALA A 35 7.66 -7.74 -12.65
CA ALA A 35 8.10 -8.94 -11.95
C ALA A 35 7.52 -9.00 -10.53
N PHE A 36 7.56 -7.89 -9.80
CA PHE A 36 6.95 -7.74 -8.48
C PHE A 36 5.45 -8.05 -8.51
N LEU A 37 4.68 -7.48 -9.45
CA LEU A 37 3.23 -7.72 -9.55
C LEU A 37 2.90 -9.19 -9.87
N THR A 38 3.75 -9.87 -10.64
CA THR A 38 3.60 -11.30 -10.94
C THR A 38 3.78 -12.15 -9.68
N GLU A 39 4.70 -11.76 -8.81
CA GLU A 39 4.91 -12.39 -7.51
C GLU A 39 3.77 -12.08 -6.54
N ALA A 40 3.31 -10.82 -6.49
CA ALA A 40 2.22 -10.38 -5.65
C ALA A 40 0.91 -11.13 -5.95
N LYS A 41 0.65 -11.48 -7.23
CA LYS A 41 -0.51 -12.31 -7.63
C LYS A 41 -0.53 -13.71 -7.01
N LYS A 42 0.60 -14.21 -6.51
CA LYS A 42 0.65 -15.49 -5.79
C LYS A 42 0.09 -15.38 -4.37
N GLN A 43 -0.10 -14.16 -3.86
CA GLN A 43 -0.69 -13.89 -2.56
C GLN A 43 -2.15 -13.44 -2.75
N PRO A 44 -3.14 -14.34 -2.61
CA PRO A 44 -4.55 -14.06 -2.94
C PRO A 44 -5.19 -12.98 -2.05
N GLN A 45 -4.53 -12.59 -0.96
CA GLN A 45 -4.97 -11.55 -0.05
C GLN A 45 -4.79 -10.14 -0.61
N TRP A 46 -3.94 -9.99 -1.63
CA TRP A 46 -3.63 -8.71 -2.28
C TRP A 46 -4.25 -8.63 -3.66
N THR A 47 -4.87 -7.49 -3.95
CA THR A 47 -5.45 -7.18 -5.25
C THR A 47 -4.83 -5.91 -5.80
N VAL A 48 -4.55 -5.87 -7.11
CA VAL A 48 -4.09 -4.63 -7.75
C VAL A 48 -5.29 -3.73 -7.94
N GLU A 49 -5.27 -2.57 -7.30
CA GLU A 49 -6.36 -1.60 -7.35
C GLU A 49 -6.09 -0.50 -8.40
N ALA A 50 -4.84 -0.08 -8.52
CA ALA A 50 -4.42 0.91 -9.50
C ALA A 50 -3.05 0.55 -10.06
N ASP A 51 -2.86 0.83 -11.36
CA ASP A 51 -1.61 0.62 -12.09
C ASP A 51 -1.50 1.68 -13.19
N ALA A 52 -0.41 2.44 -13.19
CA ALA A 52 -0.16 3.51 -14.14
C ALA A 52 1.32 3.64 -14.45
N THR A 53 1.66 4.07 -15.66
CA THR A 53 3.05 4.38 -16.04
C THR A 53 3.13 5.82 -16.54
N ALA A 54 4.06 6.59 -15.99
CA ALA A 54 4.29 7.98 -16.36
C ALA A 54 5.79 8.29 -16.33
N LYS A 55 6.28 8.96 -17.39
CA LYS A 55 7.68 9.43 -17.49
C LYS A 55 8.73 8.32 -17.20
N GLY A 56 8.49 7.10 -17.66
CA GLY A 56 9.41 5.97 -17.45
C GLY A 56 9.35 5.32 -16.07
N ILE A 57 8.46 5.78 -15.18
CA ILE A 57 8.23 5.18 -13.86
C ILE A 57 6.85 4.55 -13.87
N ARG A 58 6.76 3.31 -13.38
CA ARG A 58 5.48 2.64 -13.14
C ARG A 58 5.10 2.76 -11.68
N PHE A 59 3.81 2.90 -11.41
CA PHE A 59 3.20 3.01 -10.10
C PHE A 59 2.10 1.96 -10.00
N ALA A 60 2.06 1.24 -8.89
CA ALA A 60 0.98 0.33 -8.57
C ALA A 60 0.53 0.52 -7.12
N ARG A 61 -0.79 0.40 -6.90
CA ARG A 61 -1.38 0.32 -5.57
C ARG A 61 -2.03 -1.05 -5.42
N LEU A 62 -1.54 -1.81 -4.46
CA LEU A 62 -2.13 -3.07 -4.03
C LEU A 62 -3.04 -2.81 -2.82
N ARG A 63 -4.16 -3.50 -2.75
CA ARG A 63 -5.14 -3.43 -1.67
C ARG A 63 -5.33 -4.81 -1.04
N ALA A 64 -5.38 -4.83 0.28
CA ALA A 64 -5.76 -5.96 1.11
C ALA A 64 -6.74 -5.53 2.21
N GLY A 65 -7.34 -6.49 2.91
CA GLY A 65 -8.08 -6.20 4.13
C GLY A 65 -7.15 -5.70 5.25
N ILE A 66 -7.68 -4.90 6.17
CA ILE A 66 -6.90 -4.34 7.30
C ILE A 66 -6.25 -5.42 8.18
N ASN A 67 -6.88 -6.60 8.28
CA ASN A 67 -6.41 -7.75 9.06
C ASN A 67 -5.39 -8.63 8.30
N ILE A 68 -4.73 -8.07 7.27
CA ILE A 68 -3.69 -8.76 6.51
C ILE A 68 -2.57 -9.22 7.48
N PRO A 69 -2.12 -10.49 7.43
CA PRO A 69 -1.04 -10.94 8.29
C PRO A 69 0.24 -10.15 8.05
N TYR A 70 0.92 -9.72 9.12
CA TYR A 70 2.18 -8.97 9.04
C TYR A 70 3.23 -9.65 8.14
N ARG A 71 3.31 -11.00 8.18
CA ARG A 71 4.23 -11.76 7.32
C ARG A 71 3.94 -11.60 5.82
N SER A 72 2.67 -11.48 5.42
CA SER A 72 2.30 -11.24 4.01
C SER A 72 2.74 -9.84 3.57
N VAL A 73 2.47 -8.83 4.41
CA VAL A 73 2.93 -7.45 4.20
C VAL A 73 4.46 -7.40 4.06
N GLY A 74 5.18 -7.93 5.06
CA GLY A 74 6.64 -7.92 5.10
C GLY A 74 7.28 -8.66 3.91
N GLY A 75 6.67 -9.77 3.47
CA GLY A 75 7.14 -10.50 2.28
C GLY A 75 7.06 -9.66 1.00
N LEU A 76 5.97 -8.89 0.80
CA LEU A 76 5.86 -8.01 -0.36
C LEU A 76 6.77 -6.79 -0.26
N ILE A 77 6.91 -6.19 0.93
CA ILE A 77 7.84 -5.08 1.14
C ILE A 77 9.27 -5.53 0.83
N TYR A 78 9.69 -6.69 1.34
CA TYR A 78 11.00 -7.26 1.07
C TYR A 78 11.21 -7.53 -0.43
N SER A 79 10.22 -8.13 -1.10
CA SER A 79 10.26 -8.37 -2.55
C SER A 79 10.38 -7.07 -3.36
N ALA A 80 9.67 -6.01 -2.96
CA ALA A 80 9.79 -4.70 -3.60
C ALA A 80 11.18 -4.07 -3.39
N GLN A 81 11.70 -4.10 -2.16
CA GLN A 81 12.99 -3.51 -1.81
C GLN A 81 14.18 -4.21 -2.48
N THR A 82 14.16 -5.54 -2.53
CA THR A 82 15.20 -6.33 -3.23
C THR A 82 15.23 -6.07 -4.75
N ARG A 83 14.14 -5.52 -5.31
CA ARG A 83 14.03 -5.07 -6.70
C ARG A 83 14.32 -3.59 -6.89
N HIS A 84 14.80 -2.91 -5.84
CA HIS A 84 15.05 -1.47 -5.82
C HIS A 84 13.81 -0.62 -6.15
N LEU A 85 12.60 -1.13 -5.85
CA LEU A 85 11.37 -0.39 -5.98
C LEU A 85 11.14 0.46 -4.72
N ALA A 86 10.64 1.67 -4.91
CA ALA A 86 10.13 2.48 -3.80
C ALA A 86 8.80 1.87 -3.33
N VAL A 87 8.68 1.66 -2.03
CA VAL A 87 7.51 1.04 -1.41
C VAL A 87 7.05 1.86 -0.21
N ALA A 88 5.74 2.06 -0.09
CA ALA A 88 5.10 2.68 1.05
C ALA A 88 3.86 1.87 1.44
N MET A 89 3.55 1.84 2.73
CA MET A 89 2.33 1.22 3.25
C MET A 89 1.46 2.29 3.89
N THR A 90 0.15 2.16 3.71
CA THR A 90 -0.85 3.00 4.38
C THR A 90 -2.12 2.19 4.64
N THR A 91 -3.03 2.74 5.42
CA THR A 91 -4.33 2.14 5.75
C THR A 91 -5.46 3.14 5.53
N ASP A 92 -6.65 2.63 5.31
CA ASP A 92 -7.90 3.39 5.38
C ASP A 92 -8.89 2.65 6.31
N PRO A 93 -9.26 3.21 7.48
CA PRO A 93 -8.85 4.52 8.00
C PRO A 93 -7.35 4.61 8.29
N LEU A 94 -6.80 5.83 8.26
CA LEU A 94 -5.37 6.06 8.49
C LEU A 94 -5.04 5.81 9.96
N ILE A 95 -4.18 4.81 10.23
CA ILE A 95 -3.70 4.52 11.57
C ILE A 95 -2.44 5.36 11.81
N CYS A 96 -2.48 6.21 12.82
CA CYS A 96 -1.34 7.03 13.24
C CYS A 96 -1.09 6.71 14.72
N GLU A 97 -0.23 5.75 14.99
CA GLU A 97 0.19 5.51 16.38
C GLU A 97 1.09 6.67 16.83
N ASN A 98 1.01 7.04 18.11
CA ASN A 98 2.05 7.87 18.71
C ASN A 98 3.34 7.04 18.70
N GLU A 99 4.43 7.59 18.17
CA GLU A 99 5.74 6.93 18.12
C GLU A 99 6.05 6.25 19.48
N GLU A 100 6.51 4.99 19.45
CA GLU A 100 6.95 4.25 20.63
C GLU A 100 7.88 5.15 21.47
N LYS A 101 7.53 5.35 22.75
CA LYS A 101 8.36 6.07 23.73
C LYS A 101 9.44 5.18 24.30
#